data_AF-A0A453F650-F1
#
_entry.id   AF-A0A453F650-F1
#
_cell.length_a   1.000
_cell.length_b   1.000
_cell.length_c   1.000
_cell.angle_alpha   90.00
_cell.angle_beta   90.00
_cell.angle_gamma   90.00
#
_symmetry.space_group_name_H-M   'P 1'
#
loop_
_entity.id
_entity.type
_entity.pdbx_description
1 polymer ?
#
loop_
_entity_poly.entity_id
_entity_poly.type
_entity_poly.pdbx_seq_one_letter_code
_entity_poly.pdbx_strand_id
1 'polypeptide(L)'
;MGTPRLALHLLLLSSVLLFDALLATPAEGLVRVALKKRPVDDAQLLVALGGNAEAKGHVVALKNYHNAQYHGEIGIGTPPQNFTVIFDTGSSNLWVPSSKCFLSIACYFHASYKAKRSSTYKKNGKMVAIQYGTGAISRYVSQDNVQVGGVVVKNQDFIEATREPSITFMVAKFDGILGLGFKEISKGDVVPVWYNMVSQGLVGSPIFTFWLNRHAGEGQGGEIVFGGIDPNHHNGDHTYVPVTRKGYWQFDMGDVLIGGNSTGLCASRCAAIADSGTSLLSGPTAIITQINEKIGAPGVVSQECKAVVSQYGQRILDLLLKEIEPSKICSLVGLCTPNGTQGVR
;
A
#
# COMPACT_ATOMS: atom_id res chain seq x y z
N MET A 1 -42.16 41.74 -70.80
CA MET A 1 -40.78 41.50 -71.28
C MET A 1 -39.92 41.15 -70.07
N GLY A 2 -39.23 40.00 -70.07
CA GLY A 2 -38.21 39.62 -69.08
C GLY A 2 -38.65 38.68 -67.96
N THR A 3 -38.28 37.41 -68.08
CA THR A 3 -38.36 36.26 -67.14
C THR A 3 -37.26 36.32 -66.03
N PRO A 4 -37.03 35.31 -65.15
CA PRO A 4 -37.76 35.04 -63.89
C PRO A 4 -36.84 34.70 -62.67
N ARG A 5 -37.48 34.38 -61.52
CA ARG A 5 -37.09 33.40 -60.46
C ARG A 5 -35.93 33.67 -59.45
N LEU A 6 -36.36 33.58 -58.17
CA LEU A 6 -35.78 32.90 -57.00
C LEU A 6 -34.38 33.29 -56.47
N ALA A 7 -34.32 33.82 -55.23
CA ALA A 7 -33.41 33.31 -54.19
C ALA A 7 -33.69 33.94 -52.80
N LEU A 8 -34.31 33.13 -51.94
CA LEU A 8 -34.01 32.89 -50.52
C LEU A 8 -32.94 33.77 -49.84
N HIS A 9 -33.31 34.55 -48.82
CA HIS A 9 -32.39 35.00 -47.77
C HIS A 9 -32.93 34.73 -46.36
N LEU A 10 -32.05 34.08 -45.59
CA LEU A 10 -32.21 33.48 -44.27
C LEU A 10 -32.56 34.49 -43.18
N LEU A 11 -33.50 34.10 -42.32
CA LEU A 11 -33.65 34.61 -40.97
C LEU A 11 -32.50 34.08 -40.10
N LEU A 12 -31.57 34.96 -39.71
CA LEU A 12 -30.68 34.74 -38.56
C LEU A 12 -31.31 35.41 -37.34
N LEU A 13 -31.93 34.62 -36.46
CA LEU A 13 -32.09 35.01 -35.06
C LEU A 13 -31.37 34.00 -34.16
N SER A 14 -30.49 34.58 -33.36
CA SER A 14 -29.52 34.00 -32.45
C SER A 14 -30.13 33.06 -31.41
N SER A 15 -29.78 31.78 -31.47
CA SER A 15 -29.83 30.87 -30.32
C SER A 15 -28.58 31.08 -29.46
N VAL A 16 -28.72 31.89 -28.40
CA VAL A 16 -27.74 31.90 -27.30
C VAL A 16 -27.92 30.58 -26.55
N LEU A 17 -27.14 29.57 -26.94
CA LEU A 17 -26.92 28.40 -26.11
C LEU A 17 -26.06 28.84 -24.93
N LEU A 18 -26.68 29.04 -23.76
CA LEU A 18 -25.98 28.96 -22.49
C LEU A 18 -25.49 27.51 -22.34
N PHE A 19 -24.31 27.25 -22.89
CA PHE A 19 -23.46 26.18 -22.40
C PHE A 19 -22.87 26.70 -21.09
N ASP A 20 -23.51 26.35 -19.97
CA ASP A 20 -22.81 26.29 -18.69
C ASP A 20 -21.78 25.16 -18.82
N ALA A 21 -20.64 25.49 -19.42
CA ALA A 21 -19.43 24.75 -19.21
C ALA A 21 -19.10 24.92 -17.73
N LEU A 22 -19.49 23.95 -16.90
CA LEU A 22 -18.79 23.64 -15.67
C LEU A 22 -17.35 23.26 -16.05
N LEU A 23 -16.53 24.26 -16.36
CA LEU A 23 -15.11 24.19 -16.17
C LEU A 23 -14.95 24.21 -14.65
N ALA A 24 -14.82 23.03 -14.06
CA ALA A 24 -14.24 22.90 -12.73
C ALA A 24 -12.94 23.69 -12.75
N THR A 25 -12.92 24.82 -12.06
CA THR A 25 -11.69 25.53 -11.74
C THR A 25 -10.76 24.49 -11.12
N PRO A 26 -9.54 24.27 -11.64
CA PRO A 26 -8.61 23.39 -10.96
C PRO A 26 -8.44 23.96 -9.56
N ALA A 27 -8.87 23.20 -8.55
CA ALA A 27 -8.70 23.59 -7.16
C ALA A 27 -7.20 23.88 -6.98
N GLU A 28 -6.85 25.16 -6.81
CA GLU A 28 -5.48 25.64 -6.88
C GLU A 28 -4.63 24.84 -5.88
N GLY A 29 -3.75 23.97 -6.40
CA GLY A 29 -2.82 23.17 -5.59
C GLY A 29 -3.27 21.76 -5.19
N LEU A 30 -4.44 21.27 -5.61
CA LEU A 30 -4.83 19.85 -5.42
C LEU A 30 -4.39 18.99 -6.61
N VAL A 31 -3.69 17.90 -6.34
CA VAL A 31 -3.28 16.89 -7.32
C VAL A 31 -4.07 15.63 -7.06
N ARG A 32 -4.92 15.24 -8.00
CA ARG A 32 -5.87 14.12 -7.84
C ARG A 32 -5.48 12.93 -8.69
N VAL A 33 -5.55 11.74 -8.10
CA VAL A 33 -5.31 10.47 -8.79
C VAL A 33 -6.48 9.54 -8.54
N ALA A 34 -7.24 9.22 -9.59
CA ALA A 34 -8.28 8.22 -9.52
C ALA A 34 -7.69 6.82 -9.36
N LEU A 35 -8.24 6.04 -8.44
CA LEU A 35 -7.84 4.66 -8.20
C LEU A 35 -8.83 3.70 -8.81
N LYS A 36 -8.29 2.62 -9.37
CA LYS A 36 -9.05 1.45 -9.82
C LYS A 36 -8.93 0.37 -8.75
N LYS A 37 -10.03 -0.37 -8.53
CA LYS A 37 -10.11 -1.50 -7.61
C LYS A 37 -10.41 -2.77 -8.40
N ARG A 38 -9.77 -3.88 -8.02
CA ARG A 38 -10.06 -5.20 -8.60
C ARG A 38 -10.78 -6.11 -7.60
N PRO A 39 -11.86 -6.82 -8.01
CA PRO A 39 -12.55 -7.80 -7.17
C PRO A 39 -11.72 -9.08 -6.96
N VAL A 40 -12.08 -9.81 -5.91
CA VAL A 40 -11.48 -11.10 -5.53
C VAL A 40 -12.00 -12.22 -6.44
N ASP A 41 -11.13 -13.09 -6.94
CA ASP A 41 -11.52 -14.34 -7.63
C ASP A 41 -11.19 -15.54 -6.74
N ASP A 42 -12.21 -16.35 -6.42
CA ASP A 42 -12.17 -17.43 -5.42
C ASP A 42 -11.23 -18.59 -5.83
N ALA A 43 -11.04 -18.82 -7.13
CA ALA A 43 -10.14 -19.88 -7.61
C ALA A 43 -8.65 -19.60 -7.30
N GLN A 44 -8.28 -18.34 -7.06
CA GLN A 44 -6.91 -17.91 -6.75
C GLN A 44 -6.61 -17.94 -5.25
N LEU A 45 -7.65 -18.06 -4.41
CA LEU A 45 -7.56 -18.13 -2.95
C LEU A 45 -6.84 -19.41 -2.46
N LEU A 46 -7.04 -20.54 -3.18
CA LEU A 46 -6.45 -21.84 -2.86
C LEU A 46 -4.93 -21.90 -3.06
N VAL A 47 -4.37 -21.14 -4.01
CA VAL A 47 -2.93 -21.12 -4.29
C VAL A 47 -2.16 -20.34 -3.20
N ALA A 48 -2.81 -19.36 -2.57
CA ALA A 48 -2.23 -18.54 -1.51
C ALA A 48 -1.94 -19.31 -0.20
N LEU A 49 -2.73 -20.35 0.08
CA LEU A 49 -2.64 -21.15 1.31
C LEU A 49 -1.58 -22.26 1.26
N GLY A 50 -0.97 -22.54 0.10
CA GLY A 50 -0.11 -23.71 -0.12
C GLY A 50 1.40 -23.54 0.15
N GLY A 51 1.86 -22.40 0.66
CA GLY A 51 3.30 -22.12 0.81
C GLY A 51 3.85 -22.37 2.22
N ASN A 52 4.49 -23.53 2.45
CA ASN A 52 5.26 -23.86 3.66
C ASN A 52 6.19 -22.72 4.08
N ALA A 53 6.08 -22.25 5.32
CA ALA A 53 6.99 -21.28 5.92
C ALA A 53 7.61 -21.87 7.19
N GLU A 54 8.92 -22.16 7.15
CA GLU A 54 9.71 -22.33 8.35
C GLU A 54 9.87 -20.96 9.04
N ALA A 55 9.40 -20.86 10.28
CA ALA A 55 9.49 -19.66 11.08
C ALA A 55 10.85 -19.59 11.81
N LYS A 56 11.67 -18.61 11.47
CA LYS A 56 12.77 -18.14 12.33
C LYS A 56 12.82 -16.61 12.35
N GLY A 57 12.53 -16.02 13.51
CA GLY A 57 12.78 -14.61 13.84
C GLY A 57 11.53 -13.73 13.96
N HIS A 58 11.51 -12.84 14.96
CA HIS A 58 10.41 -11.98 15.43
C HIS A 58 9.96 -10.85 14.46
N VAL A 59 10.05 -11.06 13.15
CA VAL A 59 9.29 -10.31 12.15
C VAL A 59 8.79 -11.34 11.16
N VAL A 60 7.55 -11.77 11.32
CA VAL A 60 6.89 -12.59 10.30
C VAL A 60 6.84 -11.75 9.04
N ALA A 61 7.50 -12.21 7.98
CA ALA A 61 7.36 -11.62 6.66
C ALA A 61 5.86 -11.62 6.31
N LEU A 62 5.25 -10.43 6.30
CA LEU A 62 3.83 -10.29 6.00
C LEU A 62 3.61 -10.72 4.56
N LYS A 63 2.86 -11.82 4.38
CA LYS A 63 2.43 -12.29 3.08
C LYS A 63 1.11 -11.62 2.73
N ASN A 64 1.11 -10.72 1.74
CA ASN A 64 -0.10 -10.07 1.25
C ASN A 64 -0.54 -10.75 -0.06
N TYR A 65 -1.72 -11.38 0.00
CA TYR A 65 -2.32 -12.20 -1.05
C TYR A 65 -3.67 -11.60 -1.48
N HIS A 66 -3.70 -11.09 -2.71
CA HIS A 66 -4.85 -11.14 -3.61
C HIS A 66 -6.24 -10.92 -2.99
N ASN A 67 -6.59 -9.66 -2.69
CA ASN A 67 -7.56 -8.87 -3.49
C ASN A 67 -8.33 -7.77 -2.72
N ALA A 68 -7.70 -6.60 -2.60
CA ALA A 68 -8.32 -5.29 -2.89
C ALA A 68 -7.18 -4.31 -3.21
N GLN A 69 -6.53 -4.49 -4.36
CA GLN A 69 -5.43 -3.61 -4.77
C GLN A 69 -6.02 -2.35 -5.39
N TYR A 70 -5.79 -1.21 -4.74
CA TYR A 70 -6.07 0.10 -5.31
C TYR A 70 -4.80 0.57 -6.01
N HIS A 71 -4.93 0.85 -7.30
CA HIS A 71 -3.82 1.29 -8.12
C HIS A 71 -4.23 2.48 -8.99
N GLY A 72 -3.26 3.33 -9.30
CA GLY A 72 -3.43 4.46 -10.22
C GLY A 72 -2.32 4.47 -11.27
N GLU A 73 -2.41 5.38 -12.22
CA GLU A 73 -1.39 5.57 -13.25
C GLU A 73 -0.40 6.67 -12.87
N ILE A 74 0.86 6.44 -13.20
CA ILE A 74 1.93 7.44 -13.21
C ILE A 74 2.64 7.41 -14.58
N GLY A 75 3.28 8.51 -14.94
CA GLY A 75 4.16 8.57 -16.12
C GLY A 75 5.62 8.72 -15.69
N ILE A 76 6.56 8.03 -16.35
CA ILE A 76 8.01 8.22 -16.11
C ILE A 76 8.72 8.56 -17.42
N GLY A 77 9.47 9.65 -17.40
CA GLY A 77 10.27 10.11 -18.54
C GLY A 77 9.60 11.13 -19.45
N THR A 78 10.34 11.55 -20.48
CA THR A 78 9.89 12.53 -21.48
C THR A 78 10.16 12.02 -22.90
N PRO A 79 9.14 11.64 -23.68
CA PRO A 79 7.71 11.64 -23.33
C PRO A 79 7.37 10.63 -22.22
N PRO A 80 6.27 10.84 -21.47
CA PRO A 80 5.86 9.94 -20.38
C PRO A 80 5.65 8.50 -20.85
N GLN A 81 6.22 7.55 -20.11
CA GLN A 81 5.93 6.13 -20.21
C GLN A 81 5.01 5.76 -19.04
N ASN A 82 3.80 5.27 -19.32
CA ASN A 82 2.80 5.01 -18.28
C ASN A 82 3.05 3.69 -17.55
N PHE A 83 2.81 3.71 -16.24
CA PHE A 83 2.85 2.55 -15.36
C PHE A 83 1.67 2.58 -14.42
N THR A 84 1.09 1.42 -14.18
CA THR A 84 0.11 1.20 -13.12
C THR A 84 0.86 0.91 -11.82
N VAL A 85 0.62 1.68 -10.77
CA VAL A 85 1.32 1.51 -9.49
C VAL A 85 0.38 1.47 -8.30
N ILE A 86 0.78 0.73 -7.27
CA ILE A 86 0.21 0.86 -5.93
C ILE A 86 0.85 2.08 -5.26
N PHE A 87 0.03 2.94 -4.67
CA PHE A 87 0.49 4.02 -3.80
C PHE A 87 0.53 3.50 -2.37
N ASP A 88 1.74 3.33 -1.85
CA ASP A 88 1.99 2.49 -0.68
C ASP A 88 2.60 3.30 0.48
N THR A 89 1.83 3.52 1.54
CA THR A 89 2.32 4.19 2.75
C THR A 89 3.20 3.31 3.64
N GLY A 90 3.26 1.99 3.38
CA GLY A 90 4.12 1.02 4.06
C GLY A 90 5.56 0.95 3.52
N SER A 91 5.83 1.54 2.34
CA SER A 91 7.18 1.61 1.73
C SER A 91 7.54 3.01 1.26
N SER A 92 8.77 3.24 0.79
CA SER A 92 9.27 4.61 0.48
C SER A 92 10.05 4.74 -0.82
N ASN A 93 10.19 3.64 -1.57
CA ASN A 93 10.83 3.67 -2.87
C ASN A 93 9.77 3.67 -3.97
N LEU A 94 10.01 4.43 -5.04
CA LEU A 94 9.38 4.18 -6.33
C LEU A 94 10.19 3.12 -7.08
N TRP A 95 9.52 2.10 -7.62
CA TRP A 95 10.13 1.16 -8.54
C TRP A 95 9.16 0.71 -9.63
N VAL A 96 9.71 0.44 -10.82
CA VAL A 96 8.98 -0.10 -11.97
C VAL A 96 9.86 -1.12 -12.72
N PRO A 97 9.30 -2.03 -13.53
CA PRO A 97 10.06 -2.98 -14.31
C PRO A 97 10.92 -2.25 -15.34
N SER A 98 12.13 -2.72 -15.54
CA SER A 98 13.09 -2.19 -16.51
C SER A 98 13.02 -2.99 -17.80
N SER A 99 13.26 -2.32 -18.93
CA SER A 99 13.44 -3.01 -20.21
C SER A 99 14.65 -3.95 -20.25
N LYS A 100 15.51 -3.95 -19.22
CA LYS A 100 16.61 -4.90 -19.04
C LYS A 100 16.21 -6.12 -18.20
N CYS A 101 14.92 -6.32 -17.95
CA CYS A 101 14.40 -7.47 -17.21
C CYS A 101 14.15 -8.65 -18.15
N PHE A 102 15.18 -9.45 -18.40
CA PHE A 102 15.10 -10.55 -19.38
C PHE A 102 14.87 -11.93 -18.74
N LEU A 103 15.15 -12.08 -17.44
CA LEU A 103 15.20 -13.38 -16.77
C LEU A 103 13.99 -13.64 -15.85
N SER A 104 13.03 -12.72 -15.80
CA SER A 104 11.83 -12.85 -14.95
C SER A 104 10.58 -12.82 -15.82
N ILE A 105 9.79 -13.89 -15.75
CA ILE A 105 8.55 -14.05 -16.52
C ILE A 105 7.56 -12.90 -16.25
N ALA A 106 7.52 -12.40 -15.00
CA ALA A 106 6.69 -11.25 -14.61
C ALA A 106 6.89 -10.02 -15.51
N CYS A 107 8.13 -9.73 -15.91
CA CYS A 107 8.47 -8.56 -16.73
C CYS A 107 7.97 -8.65 -18.18
N TYR A 108 7.56 -9.83 -18.66
CA TYR A 108 6.96 -9.99 -19.99
C TYR A 108 5.46 -9.63 -20.00
N PHE A 109 4.82 -9.59 -18.84
CA PHE A 109 3.39 -9.27 -18.70
C PHE A 109 3.12 -7.84 -18.23
N HIS A 110 4.16 -7.08 -17.89
CA HIS A 110 4.07 -5.72 -17.35
C HIS A 110 4.74 -4.69 -18.27
N ALA A 111 4.30 -3.44 -18.15
CA ALA A 111 5.00 -2.33 -18.79
C ALA A 111 6.43 -2.23 -18.25
N SER A 112 7.38 -1.89 -19.12
CA SER A 112 8.78 -1.75 -18.74
C SER A 112 9.36 -0.40 -19.15
N TYR A 113 10.09 0.21 -18.23
CA TYR A 113 10.77 1.48 -18.41
C TYR A 113 11.94 1.34 -19.37
N LYS A 114 11.95 2.20 -20.39
CA LYS A 114 12.96 2.27 -21.44
C LYS A 114 13.71 3.60 -21.30
N ALA A 115 14.82 3.58 -20.56
CA ALA A 115 15.67 4.77 -20.35
C ALA A 115 16.06 5.47 -21.67
N LYS A 116 16.38 4.70 -22.72
CA LYS A 116 16.77 5.23 -24.04
C LYS A 116 15.65 6.01 -24.76
N ARG A 117 14.40 5.89 -24.30
CA ARG A 117 13.23 6.58 -24.87
C ARG A 117 12.84 7.84 -24.10
N SER A 118 13.56 8.18 -23.03
CA SER A 118 13.33 9.39 -22.26
C SER A 118 14.46 10.39 -22.50
N SER A 119 14.10 11.60 -22.93
CA SER A 119 15.03 12.73 -23.09
C SER A 119 15.48 13.34 -21.76
N THR A 120 14.75 13.09 -20.67
CA THR A 120 15.04 13.62 -19.33
C THR A 120 15.75 12.62 -18.42
N TYR A 121 15.97 11.40 -18.90
CA TYR A 121 16.67 10.36 -18.17
C TYR A 121 18.12 10.77 -17.83
N LYS A 122 18.50 10.54 -16.57
CA LYS A 122 19.88 10.63 -16.09
C LYS A 122 20.25 9.32 -15.40
N LYS A 123 21.41 8.78 -15.78
CA LYS A 123 21.95 7.57 -15.17
C LYS A 123 22.44 7.88 -13.75
N ASN A 124 21.95 7.12 -12.76
CA ASN A 124 22.51 7.09 -11.41
C ASN A 124 23.37 5.82 -11.24
N GLY A 125 22.78 4.63 -11.43
CA GLY A 125 23.50 3.36 -11.52
C GLY A 125 23.85 2.70 -10.18
N LYS A 126 23.55 3.35 -9.04
CA LYS A 126 23.75 2.77 -7.70
C LYS A 126 22.92 1.50 -7.52
N MET A 127 23.56 0.39 -7.15
CA MET A 127 22.86 -0.88 -6.90
C MET A 127 22.13 -0.87 -5.54
N VAL A 128 20.89 -1.34 -5.53
CA VAL A 128 19.96 -1.42 -4.40
C VAL A 128 19.14 -2.71 -4.53
N ALA A 129 19.00 -3.43 -3.41
CA ALA A 129 18.08 -4.55 -3.30
C ALA A 129 17.02 -4.24 -2.24
N ILE A 130 15.77 -4.54 -2.57
CA ILE A 130 14.61 -4.43 -1.69
C ILE A 130 14.05 -5.83 -1.49
N GLN A 131 13.90 -6.21 -0.23
CA GLN A 131 13.18 -7.41 0.17
C GLN A 131 11.78 -7.02 0.61
N TYR A 132 10.77 -7.54 -0.09
CA TYR A 132 9.37 -7.57 0.33
C TYR A 132 9.06 -8.92 0.99
N GLY A 133 7.97 -8.99 1.76
CA GLY A 133 7.59 -10.20 2.48
C GLY A 133 7.53 -11.46 1.62
N THR A 134 6.99 -11.35 0.40
CA THR A 134 6.85 -12.48 -0.55
C THR A 134 7.81 -12.42 -1.75
N GLY A 135 8.73 -11.45 -1.83
CA GLY A 135 9.57 -11.29 -3.02
C GLY A 135 10.75 -10.36 -2.82
N ALA A 136 11.69 -10.37 -3.77
CA ALA A 136 12.83 -9.46 -3.75
C ALA A 136 12.94 -8.76 -5.10
N ILE A 137 13.24 -7.47 -5.07
CA ILE A 137 13.56 -6.69 -6.26
C ILE A 137 15.01 -6.23 -6.10
N SER A 138 15.87 -6.56 -7.06
CA SER A 138 17.31 -6.33 -6.94
C SER A 138 17.84 -5.60 -8.15
N ARG A 139 18.17 -4.30 -8.09
CA ARG A 139 18.72 -3.54 -9.24
C ARG A 139 19.45 -2.25 -8.93
N TYR A 140 19.38 -1.26 -9.82
CA TYR A 140 20.09 0.00 -9.83
C TYR A 140 19.09 1.16 -9.83
N VAL A 141 19.51 2.29 -9.26
CA VAL A 141 18.76 3.53 -9.26
C VAL A 141 18.93 4.24 -10.61
N SER A 142 17.86 4.86 -11.08
CA SER A 142 17.81 5.74 -12.24
C SER A 142 17.12 7.04 -11.84
N GLN A 143 17.39 8.12 -12.57
CA GLN A 143 16.76 9.41 -12.34
C GLN A 143 15.99 9.84 -13.57
N ASP A 144 14.74 10.27 -13.40
CA ASP A 144 13.94 10.85 -14.47
C ASP A 144 12.83 11.75 -13.90
N ASN A 145 12.03 12.37 -14.77
CA ASN A 145 10.82 13.06 -14.37
C ASN A 145 9.68 12.06 -14.15
N VAL A 146 8.89 12.27 -13.10
CA VAL A 146 7.72 11.44 -12.78
C VAL A 146 6.46 12.29 -12.77
N GLN A 147 5.48 11.90 -13.57
CA GLN A 147 4.19 12.53 -13.65
C GLN A 147 3.18 11.80 -12.76
N VAL A 148 2.52 12.53 -11.85
CA VAL A 148 1.49 12.01 -10.93
C VAL A 148 0.34 13.01 -10.92
N GLY A 149 -0.90 12.57 -11.22
CA GLY A 149 -2.10 13.42 -11.12
C GLY A 149 -2.02 14.75 -11.89
N GLY A 150 -1.30 14.76 -13.02
CA GLY A 150 -1.11 15.95 -13.86
C GLY A 150 0.12 16.81 -13.52
N VAL A 151 0.75 16.65 -12.35
CA VAL A 151 1.99 17.37 -12.01
C VAL A 151 3.23 16.57 -12.36
N VAL A 152 4.34 17.26 -12.64
CA VAL A 152 5.62 16.64 -13.02
C VAL A 152 6.65 16.90 -11.92
N VAL A 153 7.00 15.84 -11.20
CA VAL A 153 8.09 15.79 -10.22
C VAL A 153 9.41 15.62 -10.97
N LYS A 154 10.28 16.62 -10.92
CA LYS A 154 11.55 16.60 -11.67
C LYS A 154 12.65 15.89 -10.90
N ASN A 155 13.60 15.30 -11.64
CA ASN A 155 14.82 14.66 -11.11
C ASN A 155 14.53 13.63 -9.99
N GLN A 156 13.48 12.83 -10.14
CA GLN A 156 13.11 11.80 -9.19
C GLN A 156 14.00 10.56 -9.39
N ASP A 157 14.69 10.16 -8.33
CA ASP A 157 15.38 8.88 -8.28
C ASP A 157 14.38 7.74 -8.06
N PHE A 158 14.47 6.66 -8.83
CA PHE A 158 13.63 5.48 -8.71
C PHE A 158 14.41 4.21 -9.07
N ILE A 159 13.86 3.05 -8.71
CA ILE A 159 14.52 1.77 -8.95
C ILE A 159 13.94 1.11 -10.20
N GLU A 160 14.83 0.77 -11.12
CA GLU A 160 14.51 -0.02 -12.31
C GLU A 160 14.60 -1.51 -11.95
N ALA A 161 13.48 -2.22 -11.75
CA ALA A 161 13.47 -3.64 -11.43
C ALA A 161 13.85 -4.50 -12.64
N THR A 162 14.82 -5.42 -12.51
CA THR A 162 15.19 -6.32 -13.60
C THR A 162 15.34 -7.79 -13.20
N ARG A 163 15.06 -8.08 -11.91
CA ARG A 163 14.74 -9.41 -11.40
C ARG A 163 13.55 -9.30 -10.45
N GLU A 164 12.53 -10.08 -10.76
CA GLU A 164 11.32 -10.28 -9.98
C GLU A 164 11.06 -11.79 -9.93
N PRO A 165 11.72 -12.52 -9.02
CA PRO A 165 11.63 -13.97 -8.95
C PRO A 165 10.33 -14.47 -8.31
N SER A 166 9.50 -13.57 -7.76
CA SER A 166 8.32 -13.97 -7.01
C SER A 166 7.10 -14.18 -7.90
N ILE A 167 6.39 -15.29 -7.67
CA ILE A 167 5.07 -15.57 -8.25
C ILE A 167 4.10 -14.41 -7.98
N THR A 168 4.26 -13.70 -6.86
CA THR A 168 3.46 -12.51 -6.50
C THR A 168 3.44 -11.46 -7.62
N PHE A 169 4.59 -11.22 -8.26
CA PHE A 169 4.68 -10.23 -9.35
C PHE A 169 4.27 -10.81 -10.71
N MET A 170 4.18 -12.14 -10.87
CA MET A 170 3.69 -12.73 -12.11
C MET A 170 2.17 -12.60 -12.27
N VAL A 171 1.43 -12.62 -11.17
CA VAL A 171 -0.04 -12.51 -11.16
C VAL A 171 -0.54 -11.10 -10.80
N ALA A 172 0.38 -10.17 -10.52
CA ALA A 172 0.07 -8.77 -10.30
C ALA A 172 -0.58 -8.16 -11.57
N LYS A 173 -1.39 -7.11 -11.35
CA LYS A 173 -1.94 -6.26 -12.42
C LYS A 173 -1.46 -4.81 -12.30
N PHE A 174 -0.51 -4.57 -11.40
CA PHE A 174 0.24 -3.33 -11.31
C PHE A 174 1.66 -3.62 -11.79
N ASP A 175 2.27 -2.64 -12.42
CA ASP A 175 3.64 -2.72 -12.90
C ASP A 175 4.63 -2.46 -11.76
N GLY A 176 4.30 -1.56 -10.83
CA GLY A 176 5.23 -1.16 -9.76
C GLY A 176 4.58 -0.61 -8.49
N ILE A 177 5.41 -0.06 -7.61
CA ILE A 177 4.96 0.58 -6.36
C ILE A 177 5.56 1.97 -6.26
N LEU A 178 4.75 2.94 -5.86
CA LEU A 178 5.15 4.28 -5.46
C LEU A 178 5.02 4.40 -3.93
N GLY A 179 6.15 4.32 -3.23
CA GLY A 179 6.19 4.46 -1.78
C GLY A 179 5.93 5.89 -1.30
N LEU A 180 5.05 6.04 -0.31
CA LEU A 180 4.62 7.27 0.35
C LEU A 180 5.01 7.35 1.84
N GLY A 181 5.76 6.36 2.33
CA GLY A 181 6.39 6.37 3.64
C GLY A 181 7.53 7.39 3.75
N PHE A 182 8.20 7.41 4.91
CA PHE A 182 9.26 8.38 5.18
C PHE A 182 10.62 7.92 4.64
N LYS A 183 11.52 8.87 4.37
CA LYS A 183 12.85 8.59 3.78
C LYS A 183 13.67 7.58 4.60
N GLU A 184 13.48 7.51 5.92
CA GLU A 184 14.26 6.66 6.84
C GLU A 184 14.17 5.15 6.51
N ILE A 185 13.10 4.70 5.86
CA ILE A 185 12.96 3.30 5.41
C ILE A 185 13.24 3.11 3.92
N SER A 186 13.58 4.18 3.19
CA SER A 186 13.95 4.14 1.79
C SER A 186 15.29 3.41 1.59
N LYS A 187 15.30 2.45 0.66
CA LYS A 187 16.53 1.77 0.27
C LYS A 187 17.33 2.62 -0.71
N GLY A 188 18.65 2.57 -0.56
CA GLY A 188 19.56 3.32 -1.43
C GLY A 188 19.63 4.82 -1.16
N ASP A 189 19.05 5.31 -0.06
CA ASP A 189 18.95 6.74 0.29
C ASP A 189 18.19 7.58 -0.77
N VAL A 190 17.28 6.93 -1.50
CA VAL A 190 16.44 7.57 -2.51
C VAL A 190 15.41 8.46 -1.83
N VAL A 191 15.30 9.72 -2.27
CA VAL A 191 14.28 10.65 -1.77
C VAL A 191 12.90 10.22 -2.30
N PRO A 192 11.88 9.99 -1.45
CA PRO A 192 10.55 9.60 -1.90
C PRO A 192 9.88 10.67 -2.77
N VAL A 193 8.98 10.24 -3.67
CA VAL A 193 8.26 11.14 -4.59
C VAL A 193 7.55 12.27 -3.86
N TRP A 194 6.89 11.95 -2.74
CA TRP A 194 6.18 12.93 -1.92
C TRP A 194 7.08 14.07 -1.42
N TYR A 195 8.31 13.76 -1.00
CA TYR A 195 9.26 14.77 -0.52
C TYR A 195 9.64 15.73 -1.64
N ASN A 196 9.83 15.21 -2.85
CA ASN A 196 10.13 16.01 -4.04
C ASN A 196 8.91 16.81 -4.51
N MET A 197 7.69 16.30 -4.37
CA MET A 197 6.47 17.08 -4.65
C MET A 197 6.38 18.31 -3.76
N VAL A 198 6.56 18.11 -2.45
CA VAL A 198 6.51 19.20 -1.45
C VAL A 198 7.65 20.19 -1.65
N SER A 199 8.88 19.72 -1.81
CA SER A 199 10.06 20.60 -1.95
C SER A 199 10.07 21.40 -3.25
N GLN A 200 9.45 20.88 -4.31
CA GLN A 200 9.30 21.57 -5.59
C GLN A 200 8.05 22.48 -5.65
N GLY A 201 7.28 22.59 -4.56
CA GLY A 201 6.10 23.46 -4.50
C GLY A 201 4.96 23.01 -5.42
N LEU A 202 4.83 21.70 -5.66
CA LEU A 202 3.84 21.14 -6.60
C LEU A 202 2.46 20.88 -5.97
N VAL A 203 2.30 21.14 -4.67
CA VAL A 203 1.08 20.87 -3.90
C VAL A 203 0.76 22.04 -2.98
N GLY A 204 -0.52 22.30 -2.75
CA GLY A 204 -0.99 23.44 -1.95
C GLY A 204 -0.71 23.31 -0.45
N SER A 205 -0.89 22.10 0.10
CA SER A 205 -0.58 21.79 1.51
C SER A 205 0.29 20.53 1.63
N PRO A 206 1.15 20.41 2.66
CA PRO A 206 2.01 19.24 2.86
C PRO A 206 1.23 18.06 3.47
N ILE A 207 0.07 17.73 2.90
CA ILE A 207 -0.75 16.57 3.25
C ILE A 207 -1.16 15.80 2.00
N PHE A 208 -1.46 14.52 2.15
CA PHE A 208 -2.16 13.73 1.16
C PHE A 208 -3.20 12.83 1.83
N THR A 209 -4.29 12.53 1.14
CA THR A 209 -5.39 11.72 1.66
C THR A 209 -5.84 10.64 0.69
N PHE A 210 -6.38 9.56 1.24
CA PHE A 210 -6.92 8.43 0.51
C PHE A 210 -8.42 8.29 0.78
N TRP A 211 -9.19 8.10 -0.27
CA TRP A 211 -10.52 7.52 -0.22
C TRP A 211 -10.51 6.21 -1.00
N LEU A 212 -10.91 5.11 -0.36
CA LEU A 212 -10.85 3.76 -0.92
C LEU A 212 -12.26 3.15 -0.97
N ASN A 213 -12.84 3.01 -2.17
CA ASN A 213 -14.21 2.52 -2.31
C ASN A 213 -14.31 1.03 -1.96
N ARG A 214 -15.12 0.71 -0.93
CA ARG A 214 -15.33 -0.67 -0.48
C ARG A 214 -16.40 -1.42 -1.29
N HIS A 215 -17.26 -0.73 -2.04
CA HIS A 215 -18.31 -1.35 -2.84
C HIS A 215 -17.77 -1.90 -4.16
N ALA A 216 -17.75 -3.23 -4.31
CA ALA A 216 -17.34 -3.88 -5.55
C ALA A 216 -18.51 -3.85 -6.55
N GLY A 217 -18.38 -3.10 -7.65
CA GLY A 217 -19.40 -2.98 -8.69
C GLY A 217 -19.63 -1.54 -9.18
N GLU A 218 -19.23 -0.56 -8.38
CA GLU A 218 -19.25 0.86 -8.76
C GLU A 218 -17.94 1.20 -9.47
N GLY A 219 -18.01 1.88 -10.63
CA GLY A 219 -16.87 2.07 -11.54
C GLY A 219 -15.67 2.86 -10.99
N GLN A 220 -15.80 3.49 -9.82
CA GLN A 220 -14.71 4.20 -9.13
C GLN A 220 -14.13 3.36 -8.00
N GLY A 221 -12.85 3.00 -8.11
CA GLY A 221 -12.14 2.26 -7.06
C GLY A 221 -11.74 3.14 -5.88
N GLY A 222 -11.44 4.42 -6.08
CA GLY A 222 -11.04 5.32 -5.01
C GLY A 222 -10.40 6.58 -5.56
N GLU A 223 -9.82 7.39 -4.68
CA GLU A 223 -9.09 8.62 -5.00
C GLU A 223 -7.93 8.84 -4.03
N ILE A 224 -6.82 9.35 -4.55
CA ILE A 224 -5.76 9.99 -3.76
C ILE A 224 -5.75 11.47 -4.10
N VAL A 225 -5.68 12.31 -3.06
CA VAL A 225 -5.48 13.75 -3.19
C VAL A 225 -4.15 14.09 -2.55
N PHE A 226 -3.21 14.64 -3.33
CA PHE A 226 -2.03 15.30 -2.78
C PHE A 226 -2.30 16.81 -2.72
N GLY A 227 -1.95 17.44 -1.61
CA GLY A 227 -2.15 18.88 -1.43
C GLY A 227 -3.41 19.27 -0.67
N GLY A 228 -4.27 18.32 -0.25
CA GLY A 228 -5.52 18.63 0.44
C GLY A 228 -6.37 17.41 0.75
N ILE A 229 -7.65 17.67 1.01
CA ILE A 229 -8.69 16.70 1.39
C ILE A 229 -9.90 16.93 0.49
N ASP A 230 -10.53 15.87 -0.02
CA ASP A 230 -11.83 15.99 -0.68
C ASP A 230 -12.97 15.89 0.36
N PRO A 231 -13.77 16.95 0.57
CA PRO A 231 -14.85 16.94 1.55
C PRO A 231 -16.01 15.98 1.18
N ASN A 232 -16.12 15.55 -0.08
CA ASN A 232 -17.17 14.61 -0.51
C ASN A 232 -16.89 13.17 -0.08
N HIS A 233 -15.69 12.89 0.43
CA HIS A 233 -15.23 11.54 0.75
C HIS A 233 -15.13 11.23 2.26
N HIS A 234 -15.60 12.15 3.11
CA HIS A 234 -15.70 11.92 4.55
C HIS A 234 -16.92 12.63 5.15
N ASN A 235 -17.36 12.18 6.32
CA ASN A 235 -18.37 12.82 7.13
C ASN A 235 -17.78 13.19 8.49
N GLY A 236 -18.09 14.38 8.99
CA GLY A 236 -17.56 14.88 10.26
C GLY A 236 -16.06 15.16 10.23
N ASP A 237 -15.50 15.40 11.41
CA ASP A 237 -14.11 15.80 11.60
C ASP A 237 -13.15 14.62 11.67
N HIS A 238 -11.91 14.84 11.22
CA HIS A 238 -10.83 13.86 11.35
C HIS A 238 -10.29 13.84 12.78
N THR A 239 -10.08 12.63 13.32
CA THR A 239 -9.30 12.45 14.56
C THR A 239 -7.83 12.31 14.21
N TYR A 240 -7.01 13.28 14.63
CA TYR A 240 -5.57 13.26 14.38
C TYR A 240 -4.80 12.64 15.54
N VAL A 241 -3.88 11.75 15.21
CA VAL A 241 -2.92 11.16 16.15
C VAL A 241 -1.49 11.39 15.63
N PRO A 242 -0.53 11.72 16.51
CA PRO A 242 0.83 12.01 16.08
C PRO A 242 1.56 10.75 15.61
N VAL A 243 2.47 10.93 14.66
CA VAL A 243 3.42 9.87 14.27
C VAL A 243 4.38 9.61 15.40
N THR A 244 4.52 8.36 15.84
CA THR A 244 5.35 8.00 17.01
C THR A 244 6.69 7.40 16.64
N ARG A 245 6.83 6.87 15.42
CA ARG A 245 8.10 6.43 14.87
C ARG A 245 8.25 6.85 13.42
N LYS A 246 9.04 7.90 13.19
CA LYS A 246 9.36 8.38 11.85
C LYS A 246 10.10 7.31 11.05
N GLY A 247 9.59 7.03 9.85
CA GLY A 247 9.94 5.88 9.04
C GLY A 247 8.67 5.30 8.42
N TYR A 248 7.73 4.93 9.29
CA TYR A 248 6.39 4.49 8.93
C TYR A 248 5.36 5.56 9.29
N TRP A 249 4.17 5.49 8.69
CA TRP A 249 2.98 6.19 9.19
C TRP A 249 2.42 5.47 10.42
N GLN A 250 3.28 5.35 11.43
CA GLN A 250 3.01 4.65 12.67
C GLN A 250 2.49 5.61 13.74
N PHE A 251 1.42 5.22 14.40
CA PHE A 251 0.83 5.93 15.53
C PHE A 251 0.48 4.96 16.65
N ASP A 252 0.17 5.50 17.81
CA ASP A 252 -0.25 4.71 18.95
C ASP A 252 -1.75 4.47 18.95
N MET A 253 -2.10 3.22 19.22
CA MET A 253 -3.47 2.72 19.24
C MET A 253 -3.76 2.14 20.62
N GLY A 254 -5.00 2.34 21.07
CA GLY A 254 -5.52 1.70 22.27
C GLY A 254 -5.91 0.25 22.03
N ASP A 255 -6.86 -0.22 22.82
CA ASP A 255 -7.26 -1.62 22.80
C ASP A 255 -8.02 -2.03 21.54
N VAL A 256 -7.97 -3.33 21.24
CA VAL A 256 -8.81 -3.96 20.22
C VAL A 256 -9.96 -4.66 20.94
N LEU A 257 -11.20 -4.33 20.55
CA LEU A 257 -12.40 -4.88 21.14
C LEU A 257 -13.07 -5.87 20.20
N ILE A 258 -13.58 -6.99 20.74
CA ILE A 258 -14.38 -7.98 20.01
C ILE A 258 -15.76 -8.07 20.66
N GLY A 259 -16.79 -7.61 19.96
CA GLY A 259 -18.16 -7.54 20.50
C GLY A 259 -18.26 -6.68 21.77
N GLY A 260 -17.44 -5.62 21.88
CA GLY A 260 -17.37 -4.74 23.03
C GLY A 260 -16.43 -5.21 24.17
N ASN A 261 -15.88 -6.42 24.08
CA ASN A 261 -14.98 -6.95 25.10
C ASN A 261 -13.52 -6.74 24.73
N SER A 262 -12.71 -6.38 25.73
CA SER A 262 -11.26 -6.21 25.60
C SER A 262 -10.57 -7.50 25.18
N THR A 263 -9.58 -7.40 24.30
CA THR A 263 -8.66 -8.51 23.98
C THR A 263 -7.48 -8.61 24.95
N GLY A 264 -7.35 -7.65 25.87
CA GLY A 264 -6.34 -7.54 26.92
C GLY A 264 -4.95 -7.15 26.44
N LEU A 265 -4.52 -7.60 25.26
CA LEU A 265 -3.14 -7.47 24.80
C LEU A 265 -2.77 -6.04 24.40
N CYS A 266 -3.70 -5.30 23.78
CA CYS A 266 -3.48 -3.90 23.38
C CYS A 266 -4.10 -2.90 24.36
N ALA A 267 -4.56 -3.35 25.53
CA ALA A 267 -5.25 -2.49 26.51
C ALA A 267 -4.38 -1.36 27.05
N SER A 268 -3.09 -1.59 27.22
CA SER A 268 -2.15 -0.56 27.66
C SER A 268 -1.72 0.35 26.51
N ARG A 269 -1.24 -0.24 25.40
CA ARG A 269 -0.84 0.47 24.18
C ARG A 269 -0.39 -0.54 23.11
N CYS A 270 -0.75 -0.31 21.86
CA CYS A 270 -0.16 -0.99 20.70
C CYS A 270 0.27 0.03 19.65
N ALA A 271 1.30 -0.30 18.88
CA ALA A 271 1.64 0.45 17.68
C ALA A 271 0.74 0.00 16.51
N ALA A 272 0.29 0.95 15.71
CA ALA A 272 -0.44 0.70 14.48
C ALA A 272 0.21 1.46 13.32
N ILE A 273 0.11 0.92 12.11
CA ILE A 273 0.60 1.56 10.88
C ILE A 273 -0.58 1.68 9.91
N ALA A 274 -0.80 2.87 9.37
CA ALA A 274 -1.70 3.05 8.23
C ALA A 274 -0.96 2.67 6.94
N ASP A 275 -1.27 1.49 6.40
CA ASP A 275 -0.61 0.92 5.21
C ASP A 275 -1.62 0.72 4.07
N SER A 276 -1.61 1.64 3.09
CA SER A 276 -2.44 1.56 1.88
C SER A 276 -1.99 0.46 0.90
N GLY A 277 -0.76 -0.04 1.04
CA GLY A 277 -0.24 -1.16 0.25
C GLY A 277 -0.73 -2.53 0.73
N THR A 278 -1.35 -2.60 1.90
CA THR A 278 -1.84 -3.85 2.51
C THR A 278 -3.37 -3.92 2.52
N SER A 279 -3.93 -5.07 2.14
CA SER A 279 -5.39 -5.24 2.03
C SER A 279 -6.07 -5.66 3.35
N LEU A 280 -5.40 -6.50 4.15
CA LEU A 280 -5.95 -7.10 5.37
C LEU A 280 -5.45 -6.39 6.62
N LEU A 281 -6.23 -6.46 7.69
CA LEU A 281 -5.76 -6.08 9.03
C LEU A 281 -4.79 -7.16 9.54
N SER A 282 -3.57 -6.75 9.85
CA SER A 282 -2.54 -7.62 10.43
C SER A 282 -2.27 -7.20 11.86
N GLY A 283 -2.16 -8.16 12.77
CA GLY A 283 -1.96 -7.88 14.19
C GLY A 283 -1.37 -9.07 14.95
N PRO A 284 -1.15 -8.93 16.27
CA PRO A 284 -0.60 -10.00 17.10
C PRO A 284 -1.44 -11.27 17.00
N THR A 285 -0.77 -12.43 16.84
CA THR A 285 -1.44 -13.73 16.70
C THR A 285 -2.46 -14.01 17.81
N ALA A 286 -2.18 -13.59 19.06
CA ALA A 286 -3.11 -13.78 20.17
C ALA A 286 -4.44 -13.01 19.99
N ILE A 287 -4.42 -11.82 19.37
CA ILE A 287 -5.65 -11.08 19.05
C ILE A 287 -6.34 -11.71 17.84
N ILE A 288 -5.59 -12.02 16.79
CA ILE A 288 -6.15 -12.63 15.57
C ILE A 288 -6.80 -13.99 15.86
N THR A 289 -6.22 -14.80 16.74
CA THR A 289 -6.81 -16.07 17.19
C THR A 289 -8.14 -15.86 17.91
N GLN A 290 -8.23 -14.88 18.83
CA GLN A 290 -9.48 -14.54 19.51
C GLN A 290 -10.54 -14.05 18.52
N ILE A 291 -10.16 -13.24 17.53
CA ILE A 291 -11.06 -12.80 16.46
C ILE A 291 -11.57 -14.01 15.68
N ASN A 292 -10.67 -14.87 15.20
CA ASN A 292 -11.01 -16.06 14.41
C ASN A 292 -11.96 -16.99 15.16
N GLU A 293 -11.72 -17.22 16.46
CA GLU A 293 -12.62 -18.00 17.31
C GLU A 293 -14.02 -17.38 17.38
N LYS A 294 -14.11 -16.06 17.62
CA LYS A 294 -15.40 -15.35 17.76
C LYS A 294 -16.19 -15.24 16.47
N ILE A 295 -15.53 -15.17 15.31
CA ILE A 295 -16.20 -15.12 13.99
C ILE A 295 -16.38 -16.51 13.36
N GLY A 296 -15.93 -17.58 14.02
CA GLY A 296 -15.99 -18.95 13.50
C GLY A 296 -15.09 -19.20 12.29
N ALA A 297 -14.02 -18.40 12.11
CA ALA A 297 -13.08 -18.61 11.02
C ALA A 297 -12.20 -19.83 11.30
N PRO A 298 -11.97 -20.70 10.29
CA PRO A 298 -11.10 -21.85 10.45
C PRO A 298 -9.65 -21.37 10.68
N GLY A 299 -9.08 -21.75 11.82
CA GLY A 299 -7.65 -21.54 12.11
C GLY A 299 -6.81 -22.75 11.69
N VAL A 300 -5.50 -22.54 11.54
CA VAL A 300 -4.55 -23.66 11.41
C VAL A 300 -4.28 -24.23 12.80
N VAL A 301 -4.45 -25.54 12.94
CA VAL A 301 -4.12 -26.24 14.19
C VAL A 301 -2.61 -26.20 14.41
N SER A 302 -2.16 -25.39 15.37
CA SER A 302 -0.78 -25.41 15.83
C SER A 302 -0.56 -26.62 16.75
N GLN A 303 0.27 -27.57 16.32
CA GLN A 303 0.67 -28.72 17.13
C GLN A 303 1.47 -28.29 18.37
N GLU A 304 2.29 -27.25 18.22
CA GLU A 304 3.03 -26.64 19.32
C GLU A 304 2.09 -26.06 20.38
N CYS A 305 1.04 -25.34 19.95
CA CYS A 305 0.02 -24.82 20.87
C CYS A 305 -0.69 -25.97 21.61
N LYS A 306 -1.09 -27.03 20.90
CA LYS A 306 -1.70 -28.21 21.52
C LYS A 306 -0.79 -28.87 22.53
N ALA A 307 0.51 -29.01 22.23
CA ALA A 307 1.48 -29.58 23.14
C ALA A 307 1.68 -28.71 24.40
N VAL A 308 1.73 -27.39 24.24
CA VAL A 308 1.82 -26.47 25.39
C VAL A 308 0.58 -26.58 26.29
N VAL A 309 -0.62 -26.58 25.69
CA VAL A 309 -1.87 -26.70 26.44
C VAL A 309 -1.96 -28.06 27.15
N SER A 310 -1.62 -29.15 26.47
CA SER A 310 -1.73 -30.50 27.06
C SER A 310 -0.70 -30.76 28.14
N GLN A 311 0.54 -30.31 27.95
CA GLN A 311 1.65 -30.63 28.86
C GLN A 311 1.83 -29.62 29.99
N TYR A 312 1.54 -28.33 29.74
CA TYR A 312 1.82 -27.25 30.68
C TYR A 312 0.58 -26.43 31.07
N GLY A 313 -0.57 -26.63 30.42
CA GLY A 313 -1.77 -25.79 30.60
C GLY A 313 -2.21 -25.65 32.06
N GLN A 314 -2.32 -26.75 32.80
CA GLN A 314 -2.72 -26.71 34.21
C GLN A 314 -1.68 -25.98 35.08
N ARG A 315 -0.39 -26.25 34.86
CA ARG A 315 0.67 -25.58 35.61
C ARG A 315 0.71 -24.07 35.34
N ILE A 316 0.48 -23.65 34.10
CA ILE A 316 0.36 -22.24 33.72
C ILE A 316 -0.84 -21.62 34.43
N LEU A 317 -2.00 -22.29 34.42
CA LEU A 317 -3.21 -21.81 35.07
C LEU A 317 -3.03 -21.67 36.59
N ASP A 318 -2.42 -22.66 37.25
CA ASP A 318 -2.13 -22.61 38.68
C ASP A 318 -1.20 -21.45 39.05
N LEU A 319 -0.20 -21.16 38.21
CA LEU A 319 0.70 -20.03 38.42
C LEU A 319 -0.02 -18.69 38.25
N LEU A 320 -0.92 -18.58 37.27
CA LEU A 320 -1.76 -17.40 37.08
C LEU A 320 -2.73 -17.19 38.26
N LEU A 321 -3.36 -18.26 38.76
CA LEU A 321 -4.25 -18.21 39.93
C LEU A 321 -3.51 -17.85 41.22
N LYS A 322 -2.20 -18.10 41.29
CA LYS A 322 -1.31 -17.65 42.37
C LYS A 322 -0.77 -16.24 42.16
N GLU A 323 -1.31 -15.50 41.19
CA GLU A 323 -0.93 -14.13 40.87
C GLU A 323 0.56 -13.97 40.53
N ILE A 324 1.18 -15.02 39.99
CA ILE A 324 2.55 -14.93 39.47
C ILE A 324 2.55 -14.06 38.23
N GLU A 325 3.52 -13.14 38.17
CA GLU A 325 3.69 -12.21 37.05
C GLU A 325 3.75 -12.98 35.71
N PRO A 326 2.83 -12.71 34.76
CA PRO A 326 2.71 -13.49 33.52
C PRO A 326 4.02 -13.58 32.70
N SER A 327 4.85 -12.53 32.76
CA SER A 327 6.17 -12.48 32.09
C SER A 327 7.15 -13.56 32.57
N LYS A 328 7.02 -14.03 33.82
CA LYS A 328 7.90 -15.02 34.45
C LYS A 328 7.42 -16.45 34.28
N ILE A 329 6.14 -16.65 33.94
CA ILE A 329 5.52 -17.98 33.91
C ILE A 329 6.23 -18.89 32.89
N CYS A 330 6.53 -18.39 31.69
CA CYS A 330 7.20 -19.18 30.65
C CYS A 330 8.57 -19.71 31.10
N SER A 331 9.33 -18.89 31.83
CA SER A 331 10.62 -19.30 32.41
C SER A 331 10.46 -20.30 33.55
N LEU A 332 9.45 -20.11 34.41
CA LEU A 332 9.17 -21.01 35.53
C LEU A 332 8.68 -22.40 35.08
N VAL A 333 8.01 -22.48 33.93
CA VAL A 333 7.64 -23.77 33.31
C VAL A 333 8.74 -24.36 32.44
N GLY A 334 9.87 -23.65 32.27
CA GLY A 334 11.06 -24.13 31.55
C GLY A 334 10.99 -23.99 30.03
N LEU A 335 10.02 -23.25 29.49
CA LEU A 335 9.83 -23.07 28.05
C LEU A 335 10.57 -21.84 27.50
N CYS A 336 10.89 -20.87 28.37
CA CYS A 336 11.64 -19.68 28.01
C CYS A 336 12.94 -19.55 28.82
N THR A 337 13.92 -18.86 28.23
CA THR A 337 15.13 -18.39 28.93
C THR A 337 14.78 -17.57 30.18
N PRO A 338 15.71 -17.37 31.14
CA PRO A 338 15.42 -16.68 32.42
C PRO A 338 14.85 -15.26 32.26
N ASN A 339 15.08 -14.61 31.11
CA ASN A 339 14.53 -13.29 30.78
C ASN A 339 13.11 -13.34 30.17
N GLY A 340 12.48 -14.52 30.07
CA GLY A 340 11.08 -14.71 29.65
C GLY A 340 10.76 -14.44 28.17
N THR A 341 11.74 -14.01 27.37
CA THR A 341 11.50 -13.42 26.03
C THR A 341 11.95 -14.28 24.86
N GLN A 342 12.69 -15.37 25.10
CA GLN A 342 13.16 -16.29 24.05
C GLN A 342 12.92 -17.73 24.47
N GLY A 343 12.44 -18.56 23.55
CA GLY A 343 12.25 -20.00 23.77
C GLY A 343 13.59 -20.70 24.04
N VAL A 344 13.57 -21.70 24.91
CA VAL A 344 14.71 -22.62 25.07
C VAL A 344 14.71 -23.54 23.85
N ARG A 345 15.81 -23.57 23.09
CA ARG A 345 15.97 -24.50 21.95
C ARG A 345 15.96 -25.94 22.43
#